data_AF-A0A9E5PWI3-F1
#
_entry.id   AF-A0A9E5PWI3-F1
#
_cell.length_a   1.000
_cell.length_b   1.000
_cell.length_c   1.000
_cell.angle_alpha   90.00
_cell.angle_beta   90.00
_cell.angle_gamma   90.00
#
_symmetry.space_group_name_H-M   'P 1'
#
loop_
_entity.id
_entity.type
_entity.pdbx_description
1 polymer ?
#
loop_
_entity_poly.entity_id
_entity_poly.type
_entity_poly.pdbx_seq_one_letter_code
_entity_poly.pdbx_strand_id
1 'polypeptide(L)'
;RLTYRRTNHRNLHVRGYKEEGTTTTPLDMAVRNDLDRFHLVQDVIERVPTLWYRAAHILQAMGEKLSDHKRYIVARGQDLPEVREWRWPGTARD
;
A
#
# COMPACT_ATOMS: atom_id res chain seq x y z
N ARG A 1 -26.60 -1.62 8.24
CA ARG A 1 -25.92 -0.33 8.59
C ARG A 1 -24.44 -0.63 8.82
N LEU A 2 -23.52 0.08 8.16
CA LEU A 2 -22.07 -0.19 8.18
C LEU A 2 -21.43 0.26 9.51
N THR A 3 -20.84 1.46 9.58
CA THR A 3 -20.06 1.88 10.77
C THR A 3 -20.53 3.18 11.44
N TYR A 4 -21.46 3.94 10.84
CA TYR A 4 -21.85 5.30 11.29
C TYR A 4 -22.25 5.46 12.77
N ARG A 5 -22.81 4.44 13.44
CA ARG A 5 -23.14 4.49 14.89
C ARG A 5 -22.24 3.61 15.75
N ARG A 6 -21.10 3.15 15.23
CA ARG A 6 -20.14 2.37 16.00
C ARG A 6 -19.24 3.32 16.79
N THR A 7 -18.90 2.95 18.01
CA THR A 7 -17.85 3.63 18.78
C THR A 7 -16.58 3.72 17.93
N ASN A 8 -15.88 4.85 17.99
CA ASN A 8 -14.63 5.11 17.26
C ASN A 8 -14.74 5.26 15.73
N HIS A 9 -15.94 5.32 15.13
CA HIS A 9 -16.07 5.39 13.66
C HIS A 9 -15.41 6.62 13.01
N ARG A 10 -15.25 7.72 13.75
CA ARG A 10 -14.51 8.92 13.30
C ARG A 10 -13.02 8.67 12.99
N ASN A 11 -12.45 7.61 13.58
CA ASN A 11 -11.05 7.22 13.39
C ASN A 11 -10.91 6.10 12.34
N LEU A 12 -11.99 5.76 11.62
CA LEU A 12 -11.93 4.83 10.49
C LEU A 12 -11.54 5.60 9.23
N HIS A 13 -10.38 5.25 8.69
CA HIS A 13 -9.95 5.68 7.36
C HIS A 13 -10.14 4.51 6.40
N VAL A 14 -11.15 4.61 5.54
CA VAL A 14 -11.53 3.52 4.64
C VAL A 14 -10.79 3.70 3.33
N ARG A 15 -10.07 2.64 2.93
CA ARG A 15 -9.54 2.45 1.59
C ARG A 15 -10.35 1.35 0.91
N GLY A 16 -10.72 1.58 -0.33
CA GLY A 16 -11.53 0.66 -1.12
C GLY A 16 -11.21 0.81 -2.59
N TYR A 17 -11.85 -0.02 -3.40
CA TYR A 17 -11.80 0.11 -4.85
C TYR A 17 -12.35 1.50 -5.26
N LYS A 18 -11.69 2.12 -6.25
CA LYS A 18 -11.98 3.44 -6.80
C LYS A 18 -12.25 3.39 -8.31
N GLU A 19 -12.51 2.19 -8.83
CA GLU A 19 -12.92 1.99 -10.21
C GLU A 19 -11.79 2.29 -11.20
N GLU A 20 -10.56 2.24 -10.69
CA GLU A 20 -9.33 2.41 -11.45
C GLU A 20 -8.72 1.05 -11.75
N GLY A 21 -8.72 0.66 -13.03
CA GLY A 21 -8.25 -0.66 -13.43
C GLY A 21 -8.09 -0.83 -14.92
N THR A 22 -7.24 -1.78 -15.30
CA THR A 22 -7.07 -2.25 -16.68
C THR A 22 -6.44 -3.64 -16.65
N THR A 23 -6.19 -4.24 -17.81
CA THR A 23 -5.37 -5.46 -17.89
C THR A 23 -3.94 -5.12 -17.45
N THR A 24 -3.60 -5.46 -16.21
CA THR A 24 -2.31 -5.13 -15.60
C THR A 24 -1.93 -6.17 -14.54
N THR A 25 -0.79 -5.99 -13.90
CA THR A 25 -0.29 -6.89 -12.85
C THR A 25 -1.05 -6.71 -11.53
N PRO A 26 -1.12 -7.74 -10.66
CA PRO A 26 -1.86 -7.67 -9.41
C PRO A 26 -1.50 -6.49 -8.48
N LEU A 27 -0.20 -6.20 -8.28
CA LEU A 27 0.20 -5.04 -7.47
C LEU A 27 -0.22 -3.73 -8.13
N ASP A 28 -0.11 -3.62 -9.46
CA ASP A 28 -0.49 -2.40 -10.18
C ASP A 28 -1.98 -2.10 -10.05
N MET A 29 -2.83 -3.13 -10.06
CA MET A 29 -4.25 -2.98 -9.77
C MET A 29 -4.49 -2.38 -8.36
N ALA A 30 -3.71 -2.82 -7.35
CA ALA A 30 -3.81 -2.26 -6.01
C ALA A 30 -3.26 -0.82 -5.93
N VAL A 31 -2.12 -0.54 -6.59
CA VAL A 31 -1.49 0.79 -6.65
C VAL A 31 -2.43 1.83 -7.24
N ARG A 32 -3.14 1.49 -8.33
CA ARG A 32 -4.14 2.39 -8.95
C ARG A 32 -5.29 2.78 -8.03
N ASN A 33 -5.57 1.96 -7.00
CA ASN A 33 -6.65 2.18 -6.05
C ASN A 33 -6.15 2.67 -4.67
N ASP A 34 -4.85 2.97 -4.53
CA ASP A 34 -4.18 3.25 -3.25
C ASP A 34 -4.38 2.13 -2.20
N LEU A 35 -4.48 0.87 -2.65
CA LEU A 35 -4.70 -0.30 -1.80
C LEU A 35 -3.42 -1.09 -1.54
N ASP A 36 -2.31 -0.72 -2.17
CA ASP A 36 -1.05 -1.43 -2.00
C ASP A 36 -0.34 -1.07 -0.70
N ARG A 37 0.62 -1.92 -0.33
CA ARG A 37 1.38 -1.82 0.92
C ARG A 37 2.14 -0.49 1.08
N PHE A 38 2.54 0.18 -0.01
CA PHE A 38 3.32 1.40 0.06
C PHE A 38 2.42 2.60 0.41
N HIS A 39 1.27 2.75 -0.26
CA HIS A 39 0.28 3.77 0.10
C HIS A 39 -0.28 3.57 1.51
N LEU A 40 -0.52 2.31 1.93
CA LEU A 40 -0.99 2.03 3.28
C LEU A 40 0.03 2.43 4.36
N VAL A 41 1.34 2.29 4.10
CA VAL A 41 2.38 2.79 5.01
C VAL A 41 2.38 4.32 5.07
N GLN A 42 2.28 4.99 3.92
CA GLN A 42 2.19 6.45 3.86
C GLN A 42 0.99 6.97 4.66
N ASP A 43 -0.18 6.35 4.50
CA ASP A 43 -1.41 6.70 5.23
C ASP A 43 -1.25 6.67 6.74
N VAL A 44 -0.62 5.59 7.26
CA VAL A 44 -0.39 5.42 8.69
C VAL A 44 0.53 6.52 9.21
N ILE A 45 1.61 6.83 8.50
CA ILE A 45 2.57 7.88 8.90
C ILE A 45 1.88 9.25 8.95
N GLU A 46 1.06 9.57 7.96
CA GLU A 46 0.33 10.85 7.89
C GLU A 46 -0.73 10.99 8.99
N ARG A 47 -1.36 9.89 9.41
CA ARG A 47 -2.50 9.91 10.35
C ARG A 47 -2.10 9.76 11.80
N VAL A 48 -0.89 9.27 12.09
CA VAL A 48 -0.39 9.14 13.46
C VAL A 48 0.51 10.35 13.76
N PRO A 49 0.05 11.32 14.57
CA PRO A 49 0.76 12.61 14.75
C PRO A 49 2.20 12.48 15.24
N THR A 50 2.51 11.42 15.98
CA THR A 50 3.83 11.16 16.53
C THR A 50 4.83 10.62 15.50
N LEU A 51 4.37 10.16 14.34
CA LEU A 51 5.21 9.52 13.32
C LEU A 51 5.68 10.47 12.22
N TRP A 52 4.93 11.53 11.91
CA TRP A 52 5.13 12.34 10.71
C TRP A 52 6.60 12.79 10.51
N TYR A 53 7.22 13.36 11.56
CA TYR A 53 8.59 13.87 11.48
C TYR A 53 9.65 12.77 11.59
N ARG A 54 9.33 11.69 12.31
CA ARG A 54 10.28 10.57 12.55
C ARG A 54 10.41 9.67 11.32
N ALA A 55 9.36 9.60 10.51
CA ALA A 55 9.24 8.67 9.40
C ALA A 55 9.35 9.33 8.02
N ALA A 56 9.85 10.58 7.94
CA ALA A 56 10.02 11.27 6.64
C ALA A 56 10.85 10.47 5.63
N HIS A 57 11.92 9.82 6.09
CA HIS A 57 12.74 8.92 5.26
C HIS A 57 11.96 7.70 4.74
N ILE A 58 10.98 7.20 5.52
CA ILE A 58 10.12 6.09 5.11
C ILE A 58 9.15 6.57 4.03
N LEU A 59 8.56 7.75 4.17
CA LEU A 59 7.68 8.33 3.13
C LEU A 59 8.42 8.46 1.80
N GLN A 60 9.66 8.97 1.84
CA GLN A 60 10.52 9.04 0.66
C GLN A 60 10.76 7.65 0.07
N ALA A 61 11.16 6.68 0.89
CA ALA A 61 11.40 5.31 0.42
C ALA A 61 10.14 4.69 -0.21
N MET A 62 8.94 4.92 0.34
CA MET A 62 7.69 4.44 -0.25
C MET A 62 7.41 5.09 -1.62
N GLY A 63 7.70 6.39 -1.77
CA GLY A 63 7.59 7.07 -3.06
C GLY A 63 8.58 6.53 -4.11
N GLU A 64 9.80 6.20 -3.68
CA GLU A 64 10.80 5.54 -4.52
C GLU A 64 10.31 4.14 -4.95
N LYS A 65 9.71 3.35 -4.03
CA LYS A 65 9.12 2.05 -4.36
C LYS A 65 8.00 2.13 -5.40
N LEU A 66 7.11 3.12 -5.28
CA LEU A 66 6.06 3.35 -6.27
C LEU A 66 6.63 3.72 -7.65
N SER A 67 7.71 4.53 -7.65
CA SER A 67 8.42 4.90 -8.87
C SER A 67 9.12 3.69 -9.51
N ASP A 68 9.73 2.84 -8.70
CA ASP A 68 10.36 1.59 -9.14
C ASP A 68 9.34 0.61 -9.70
N HIS A 69 8.21 0.42 -9.01
CA HIS A 69 7.09 -0.41 -9.48
C HIS A 69 6.66 0.01 -10.88
N LYS A 70 6.37 1.31 -11.07
CA LYS A 70 5.93 1.84 -12.37
C LYS A 70 6.93 1.53 -13.49
N ARG A 71 8.23 1.71 -13.23
CA ARG A 71 9.28 1.39 -14.22
C ARG A 71 9.38 -0.11 -14.48
N TYR A 72 9.28 -0.91 -13.43
CA TYR A 72 9.48 -2.36 -13.51
C TYR A 72 8.36 -3.06 -14.27
N ILE A 73 7.08 -2.71 -14.02
CA ILE A 73 5.95 -3.34 -14.73
C ILE A 73 5.98 -3.02 -16.23
N VAL A 74 6.37 -1.80 -16.61
CA VAL A 74 6.48 -1.40 -18.02
C VAL A 74 7.60 -2.17 -18.71
N ALA A 75 8.73 -2.36 -18.02
CA ALA A 75 9.88 -3.04 -18.58
C ALA A 75 9.76 -4.58 -18.60
N ARG A 76 9.03 -5.18 -17.64
CA ARG A 76 9.05 -6.63 -17.39
C ARG A 76 7.70 -7.32 -17.43
N GLY A 77 6.58 -6.57 -17.42
CA GLY A 77 5.23 -7.14 -17.44
C GLY A 77 4.87 -7.97 -16.21
N GLN A 78 5.59 -7.81 -15.10
CA GLN A 78 5.39 -8.56 -13.86
C GLN A 78 5.64 -7.65 -12.65
N ASP A 79 5.04 -7.96 -11.50
CA ASP A 79 5.25 -7.21 -10.26
C ASP A 79 6.70 -7.31 -9.75
N LEU A 80 7.09 -6.35 -8.90
CA LEU A 80 8.41 -6.32 -8.26
C LEU A 80 8.72 -7.66 -7.54
N PRO A 81 9.94 -8.20 -7.65
CA PRO A 81 10.31 -9.44 -6.98
C PRO A 81 10.09 -9.39 -5.47
N GLU A 82 10.37 -8.26 -4.84
CA GLU A 82 10.15 -8.08 -3.39
C GLU A 82 8.69 -8.17 -2.97
N VAL A 83 7.74 -7.98 -3.89
CA VAL A 83 6.30 -8.14 -3.62
C VAL A 83 5.87 -9.57 -3.89
N ARG A 84 6.33 -10.14 -5.01
CA ARG A 84 6.00 -11.52 -5.42
C ARG A 84 6.54 -12.59 -4.49
N GLU A 85 7.78 -12.42 -4.06
CA GLU A 85 8.49 -13.41 -3.24
C GLU A 85 8.28 -13.16 -1.74
N TRP A 86 7.51 -12.14 -1.37
CA TRP A 86 7.25 -11.80 0.01
C TRP A 86 6.41 -12.85 0.72
N ARG A 87 6.78 -13.14 1.97
CA ARG A 87 6.09 -14.07 2.85
C ARG A 87 5.95 -13.45 4.24
N TRP A 88 4.92 -13.84 4.96
CA TRP A 88 4.79 -13.46 6.37
C TRP A 88 5.87 -14.15 7.21
N PRO A 89 6.60 -13.43 8.10
CA PRO A 89 7.51 -14.05 9.05
C PRO A 89 6.75 -15.06 9.93
N GLY A 90 7.35 -16.23 10.17
CA GLY A 90 6.72 -17.31 10.95
C GLY A 90 5.82 -18.26 10.14
N THR A 91 5.75 -18.12 8.81
CA THR A 91 5.05 -19.07 7.93
C THR A 91 5.96 -20.12 7.29
N ALA A 92 7.28 -20.06 7.54
CA ALA A 92 8.17 -21.17 7.22
C ALA A 92 7.80 -22.33 8.15
N ARG A 93 7.12 -23.34 7.58
CA ARG A 93 6.99 -24.65 8.23
C ARG A 93 8.33 -25.35 8.05
N ASP A 94 8.89 -25.84 9.15
CA ASP A 94 9.93 -26.87 9.13
C ASP A 94 9.45 -28.11 8.38
#